data_AF-S4PSF6-F1
#
_entry.id   AF-S4PSF6-F1
#
_cell.length_a   1.000
_cell.length_b   1.000
_cell.length_c   1.000
_cell.angle_alpha   90.00
_cell.angle_beta   90.00
_cell.angle_gamma   90.00
#
_symmetry.space_group_name_H-M   'P 1'
#
loop_
_entity.id
_entity.type
_entity.pdbx_description
1 polymer ?
#
loop_
_entity_poly.entity_id
_entity_poly.type
_entity_poly.pdbx_seq_one_letter_code
_entity_poly.pdbx_strand_id
1 'polypeptide(L)'
;MALHDSEVQEIISVDPCHKFTWCLDACIRERNVDIKRSRELQGFLDNIEKGKEQVIGDLSMTLCDPYAVNFLAVSAIKILQHLINTEGLPRDNPILILLLRMLALGLSAWHIIDTQTFKEPKLDSQVVTKYLPALMSLMVDDQVRALHNKLPPDERESAITTIEHSGPPPDACEAYMRESPVCGVLAMYYTLHSAKLRDRGAILRILSILGSCKDGRAYEDPFLHALVGLLIQLPDEFQGEDFSTVLFDEFFFAGLEKDNVTRHLLKLLWYIHPKLPDTRIQTLMKALQPGTQHTESVHKLYEALQQKLHTQVEPAPVASEMEYLDSPLMSVPTPAPYHIA
;
A
#
# COMPACT_ATOMS: atom_id res chain seq x y z
N MET A 1 -8.18 -10.06 -23.88
CA MET A 1 -8.89 -8.79 -24.15
C MET A 1 -8.47 -8.10 -25.44
N ALA A 2 -7.18 -7.92 -25.75
CA ALA A 2 -6.76 -7.31 -27.03
C ALA A 2 -7.37 -7.98 -28.28
N LEU A 3 -7.50 -9.31 -28.28
CA LEU A 3 -8.15 -10.06 -29.37
C LEU A 3 -9.68 -9.89 -29.42
N HIS A 4 -10.31 -9.66 -28.26
CA HIS A 4 -11.72 -9.29 -28.18
C HIS A 4 -11.94 -7.91 -28.81
N ASP A 5 -11.08 -6.95 -28.48
CA ASP A 5 -11.17 -5.59 -29.02
C ASP A 5 -10.81 -5.52 -30.51
N SER A 6 -10.04 -6.50 -30.99
CA SER A 6 -9.74 -6.71 -32.42
C SER A 6 -10.78 -7.57 -33.15
N GLU A 7 -11.88 -7.91 -32.48
CA GLU A 7 -13.02 -8.69 -33.01
C GLU A 7 -12.65 -10.05 -33.64
N VAL A 8 -11.61 -10.72 -33.14
CA VAL A 8 -11.14 -12.01 -33.66
C VAL A 8 -12.01 -13.17 -33.15
N GLN A 9 -13.19 -13.35 -33.76
CA GLN A 9 -14.22 -14.31 -33.32
C GLN A 9 -13.76 -15.77 -33.30
N GLU A 10 -12.82 -16.14 -34.17
CA GLU A 10 -12.28 -17.51 -34.25
C GLU A 10 -11.61 -17.96 -32.95
N ILE A 11 -10.97 -17.03 -32.24
CA ILE A 11 -10.30 -17.33 -30.96
C ILE A 11 -11.28 -17.14 -29.81
N ILE A 12 -12.08 -16.06 -29.84
CA ILE A 12 -13.05 -15.71 -28.79
C ILE A 12 -14.08 -16.83 -28.56
N SER A 13 -14.54 -17.46 -29.63
CA SER A 13 -15.57 -18.51 -29.56
C SER A 13 -15.06 -19.84 -29.01
N VAL A 14 -13.74 -20.06 -29.05
CA VAL A 14 -13.09 -21.31 -28.65
C VAL A 14 -12.47 -21.20 -27.26
N ASP A 15 -12.03 -20.01 -26.86
CA ASP A 15 -11.36 -19.77 -25.57
C ASP A 15 -12.33 -19.96 -24.38
N PRO A 16 -12.12 -20.98 -23.51
CA PRO A 16 -12.96 -21.23 -22.35
C PRO A 16 -12.86 -20.13 -21.28
N CYS A 17 -11.75 -19.38 -21.25
CA CYS A 17 -11.47 -18.33 -20.26
C CYS A 17 -12.02 -16.96 -20.67
N HIS A 18 -12.41 -16.79 -21.95
CA HIS A 18 -12.80 -15.50 -22.49
C HIS A 18 -13.96 -14.86 -21.71
N LYS A 19 -15.05 -15.60 -21.46
CA LYS A 19 -16.24 -15.06 -20.79
C LYS A 19 -15.94 -14.62 -19.35
N PHE A 20 -15.14 -15.41 -18.62
CA PHE A 20 -14.71 -15.07 -17.27
C PHE A 20 -13.84 -13.81 -17.29
N THR A 21 -12.82 -13.79 -18.16
CA THR A 21 -11.89 -12.67 -18.28
C THR A 21 -12.61 -11.39 -18.65
N TRP A 22 -13.56 -11.45 -19.58
CA TRP A 22 -14.36 -10.31 -20.00
C TRP A 22 -15.26 -9.77 -18.87
N CYS A 23 -15.90 -10.66 -18.10
CA CYS A 23 -16.71 -10.27 -16.94
C CYS A 23 -15.84 -9.66 -15.84
N LEU A 24 -14.68 -10.25 -15.54
CA LEU A 24 -13.72 -9.73 -14.56
C LEU A 24 -13.18 -8.36 -14.97
N ASP A 25 -12.81 -8.20 -16.24
CA ASP A 25 -12.30 -6.96 -16.80
C ASP A 25 -13.34 -5.82 -16.75
N ALA A 26 -14.63 -6.12 -16.97
CA ALA A 26 -15.71 -5.17 -16.74
C ALA A 26 -15.81 -4.75 -15.26
N CYS A 27 -15.70 -5.70 -14.33
CA CYS A 27 -15.66 -5.41 -12.89
C CYS A 27 -14.46 -4.52 -12.50
N ILE A 28 -13.28 -4.78 -13.06
CA ILE A 28 -12.06 -3.99 -12.81
C ILE A 28 -12.24 -2.55 -13.30
N ARG A 29 -12.75 -2.36 -14.52
CA ARG A 29 -13.00 -1.02 -15.08
C ARG A 29 -13.99 -0.22 -14.26
N GLU A 30 -15.09 -0.85 -13.86
CA GLU A 30 -16.14 -0.19 -13.07
C GLU A 30 -15.80 -0.09 -11.58
N ARG A 31 -14.75 -0.77 -11.12
CA ARG A 31 -14.31 -0.83 -9.71
C ARG A 31 -15.41 -1.27 -8.74
N ASN A 32 -16.33 -2.12 -9.23
CA ASN A 32 -17.46 -2.64 -8.49
C ASN A 32 -17.84 -4.05 -8.97
N VAL A 33 -18.38 -4.88 -8.07
CA VAL A 33 -19.00 -6.17 -8.39
C VAL A 33 -20.42 -6.16 -7.87
N ASP A 34 -21.39 -6.25 -8.77
CA ASP A 34 -22.80 -6.37 -8.40
C ASP A 34 -23.22 -7.84 -8.20
N ILE A 35 -24.46 -8.03 -7.76
CA ILE A 35 -25.02 -9.38 -7.50
C ILE A 35 -25.10 -10.21 -8.79
N LYS A 36 -25.29 -9.57 -9.95
CA LYS A 36 -25.41 -10.28 -11.22
C LYS A 36 -24.05 -10.81 -11.67
N ARG A 37 -23.03 -9.95 -11.73
CA ARG A 37 -21.67 -10.30 -12.13
C ARG A 37 -21.00 -11.25 -11.15
N SER A 38 -21.24 -11.10 -9.84
CA SER A 38 -20.76 -12.09 -8.86
C SER A 38 -21.33 -13.48 -9.12
N ARG A 39 -22.62 -13.61 -9.43
CA ARG A 39 -23.22 -14.90 -9.81
C ARG A 39 -22.66 -15.45 -11.12
N GLU A 40 -22.40 -14.60 -12.11
CA GLU A 40 -21.77 -15.01 -13.37
C GLU A 40 -20.34 -15.52 -13.14
N LEU A 41 -19.50 -14.76 -12.43
CA LEU A 41 -18.14 -15.14 -12.08
C LEU A 41 -18.09 -16.42 -11.26
N GLN A 42 -18.97 -16.55 -10.26
CA GLN A 42 -19.11 -17.77 -9.48
C GLN A 42 -19.54 -18.95 -10.36
N GLY A 43 -20.53 -18.74 -11.24
CA GLY A 43 -21.00 -19.75 -12.17
C GLY A 43 -19.89 -20.24 -13.10
N PHE A 44 -18.99 -19.37 -13.55
CA PHE A 44 -17.86 -19.78 -14.38
C PHE A 44 -16.86 -20.66 -13.61
N LEU A 45 -16.59 -20.37 -12.33
CA LEU A 45 -15.71 -21.19 -11.50
C LEU A 45 -16.34 -22.53 -11.12
N ASP A 46 -17.65 -22.55 -10.83
CA ASP A 46 -18.35 -23.75 -10.36
C ASP A 46 -18.72 -24.72 -11.51
N ASN A 47 -18.88 -24.22 -12.74
CA ASN A 47 -19.29 -25.02 -13.90
C ASN A 47 -18.11 -25.61 -14.71
N ILE A 48 -16.91 -25.68 -14.13
CA ILE A 48 -15.76 -26.29 -14.81
C ILE A 48 -15.94 -27.82 -14.85
N GLU A 49 -16.06 -28.37 -16.06
CA GLU A 49 -16.27 -29.80 -16.28
C GLU A 49 -15.05 -30.62 -15.82
N LYS A 50 -15.33 -31.77 -15.17
CA LYS A 50 -14.30 -32.76 -14.83
C LYS A 50 -13.60 -33.21 -16.11
N GLY A 51 -12.28 -33.02 -16.18
CA GLY A 51 -11.46 -33.31 -17.36
C GLY A 51 -10.99 -32.08 -18.15
N LYS A 52 -11.56 -30.89 -17.89
CA LYS A 52 -11.06 -29.60 -18.42
C LYS A 52 -10.44 -28.74 -17.31
N GLU A 53 -9.82 -29.39 -16.34
CA GLU A 53 -9.30 -28.73 -15.14
C GLU A 53 -8.17 -27.74 -15.48
N GLN A 54 -7.48 -27.90 -16.62
CA GLN A 54 -6.49 -26.94 -17.14
C GLN A 54 -7.00 -25.49 -17.19
N VAL A 55 -8.29 -25.31 -17.43
CA VAL A 55 -8.96 -23.99 -17.41
C VAL A 55 -8.76 -23.30 -16.05
N ILE A 56 -8.74 -24.04 -14.94
CA ILE A 56 -8.46 -23.48 -13.61
C ILE A 56 -7.08 -22.83 -13.58
N GLY A 57 -6.07 -23.42 -14.24
CA GLY A 57 -4.74 -22.84 -14.36
C GLY A 57 -4.78 -21.49 -15.09
N ASP A 58 -5.44 -21.43 -16.24
CA ASP A 58 -5.56 -20.21 -17.05
C ASP A 58 -6.34 -19.10 -16.30
N LEU A 59 -7.42 -19.47 -15.63
CA LEU A 59 -8.20 -18.55 -14.78
C LEU A 59 -7.35 -18.05 -13.59
N SER A 60 -6.56 -18.93 -12.98
CA SER A 60 -5.64 -18.54 -11.90
C SER A 60 -4.61 -17.55 -12.41
N MET A 61 -4.03 -17.76 -13.59
CA MET A 61 -3.08 -16.83 -14.20
C MET A 61 -3.72 -15.47 -14.49
N THR A 62 -4.97 -15.45 -14.94
CA THR A 62 -5.74 -14.22 -15.13
C THR A 62 -5.96 -13.48 -13.81
N LEU A 63 -6.26 -14.22 -12.74
CA LEU A 63 -6.46 -13.65 -11.40
C LEU A 63 -5.15 -13.27 -10.70
N CYS A 64 -4.02 -13.81 -11.14
CA CYS A 64 -2.67 -13.46 -10.67
C CYS A 64 -2.21 -12.09 -11.22
N ASP A 65 -2.89 -11.55 -12.24
CA ASP A 65 -2.59 -10.24 -12.79
C ASP A 65 -2.65 -9.13 -11.70
N PRO A 66 -1.67 -8.20 -11.65
CA PRO A 66 -1.65 -7.15 -10.64
C PRO A 66 -2.91 -6.28 -10.57
N TYR A 67 -3.59 -6.03 -11.70
CA TYR A 67 -4.83 -5.26 -11.70
C TYR A 67 -5.99 -6.06 -11.10
N ALA A 68 -6.05 -7.37 -11.38
CA ALA A 68 -7.02 -8.27 -10.77
C ALA A 68 -6.81 -8.39 -9.25
N VAL A 69 -5.58 -8.66 -8.80
CA VAL A 69 -5.26 -8.72 -7.35
C VAL A 69 -5.62 -7.42 -6.65
N ASN A 70 -5.23 -6.27 -7.23
CA ASN A 70 -5.57 -4.96 -6.70
C ASN A 70 -7.08 -4.74 -6.62
N PHE A 71 -7.82 -5.09 -7.67
CA PHE A 71 -9.26 -4.97 -7.69
C PHE A 71 -9.95 -5.83 -6.61
N LEU A 72 -9.57 -7.10 -6.51
CA LEU A 72 -10.15 -8.04 -5.54
C LEU A 72 -9.88 -7.59 -4.10
N ALA A 73 -8.63 -7.23 -3.79
CA ALA A 73 -8.25 -6.81 -2.45
C ALA A 73 -8.89 -5.47 -2.06
N VAL A 74 -8.85 -4.45 -2.94
CA VAL A 74 -9.52 -3.16 -2.68
C VAL A 74 -11.03 -3.32 -2.51
N SER A 75 -11.67 -4.17 -3.34
CA SER A 75 -13.11 -4.42 -3.22
C SER A 75 -13.45 -5.14 -1.93
N ALA A 76 -12.63 -6.10 -1.49
CA ALA A 76 -12.80 -6.76 -0.19
C ALA A 76 -12.70 -5.74 0.96
N ILE A 77 -11.70 -4.86 0.98
CA ILE A 77 -11.58 -3.81 2.02
C ILE A 77 -12.81 -2.89 2.02
N LYS A 78 -13.29 -2.45 0.85
CA LYS A 78 -14.51 -1.63 0.75
C LYS A 78 -15.74 -2.34 1.31
N ILE A 79 -15.90 -3.64 1.02
CA ILE A 79 -17.02 -4.43 1.54
C ILE A 79 -16.90 -4.55 3.06
N LEU A 80 -15.71 -4.81 3.61
CA LEU A 80 -15.49 -4.85 5.06
C LEU A 80 -15.89 -3.52 5.73
N GLN A 81 -15.51 -2.38 5.14
CA GLN A 81 -15.93 -1.06 5.63
C GLN A 81 -17.44 -0.87 5.58
N HIS A 82 -18.08 -1.29 4.48
CA HIS A 82 -19.53 -1.24 4.38
C HIS A 82 -20.20 -2.11 5.46
N LEU A 83 -19.71 -3.33 5.67
CA LEU A 83 -20.21 -4.24 6.69
C LEU A 83 -20.05 -3.67 8.11
N ILE A 84 -18.94 -2.99 8.41
CA ILE A 84 -18.77 -2.27 9.68
C ILE A 84 -19.87 -1.23 9.85
N ASN A 85 -20.14 -0.42 8.81
CA ASN A 85 -21.14 0.65 8.87
C ASN A 85 -22.59 0.13 8.94
N THR A 86 -22.86 -1.08 8.44
CA THR A 86 -24.19 -1.71 8.46
C THR A 86 -24.32 -2.79 9.51
N GLU A 87 -23.35 -2.94 10.41
CA GLU A 87 -23.29 -3.99 11.45
C GLU A 87 -23.45 -5.42 10.89
N GLY A 88 -22.95 -5.67 9.68
CA GLY A 88 -23.02 -6.95 8.98
C GLY A 88 -21.83 -7.86 9.28
N LEU A 89 -22.04 -9.18 9.19
CA LEU A 89 -20.97 -10.16 9.37
C LEU A 89 -20.29 -10.51 8.04
N PRO A 90 -18.95 -10.68 7.99
CA PRO A 90 -18.23 -11.08 6.77
C PRO A 90 -18.75 -12.35 6.10
N ARG A 91 -19.11 -13.35 6.92
CA ARG A 91 -19.59 -14.66 6.44
C ARG A 91 -20.95 -14.60 5.73
N ASP A 92 -21.73 -13.56 5.98
CA ASP A 92 -23.07 -13.41 5.40
C ASP A 92 -23.03 -12.70 4.04
N ASN A 93 -21.85 -12.18 3.64
CA ASN A 93 -21.67 -11.50 2.36
C ASN A 93 -21.09 -12.47 1.29
N PRO A 94 -21.92 -12.99 0.36
CA PRO A 94 -21.45 -13.96 -0.63
C PRO A 94 -20.47 -13.37 -1.64
N ILE A 95 -20.56 -12.06 -1.92
CA ILE A 95 -19.65 -11.37 -2.83
C ILE A 95 -18.25 -11.35 -2.20
N LEU A 96 -18.13 -11.00 -0.92
CA LEU A 96 -16.86 -11.03 -0.21
C LEU A 96 -16.23 -12.42 -0.26
N ILE A 97 -16.99 -13.47 0.01
CA ILE A 97 -16.50 -14.86 -0.03
C ILE A 97 -15.99 -15.21 -1.43
N LEU A 98 -16.71 -14.84 -2.48
CA LEU A 98 -16.29 -15.04 -3.86
C LEU A 98 -14.97 -14.30 -4.18
N LEU A 99 -14.86 -13.03 -3.77
CA LEU A 99 -13.64 -12.24 -4.00
C LEU A 99 -12.43 -12.87 -3.30
N LEU A 100 -12.60 -13.37 -2.08
CA LEU A 100 -11.54 -14.04 -1.32
C LEU A 100 -11.13 -15.38 -1.93
N ARG A 101 -12.11 -16.13 -2.44
CA ARG A 101 -11.89 -17.38 -3.18
C ARG A 101 -11.11 -17.13 -4.48
N MET A 102 -11.52 -16.14 -5.27
CA MET A 102 -10.81 -15.70 -6.47
C MET A 102 -9.40 -15.19 -6.16
N LEU A 103 -9.23 -14.46 -5.06
CA LEU A 103 -7.93 -14.00 -4.61
C LEU A 103 -7.04 -15.19 -4.23
N ALA A 104 -7.54 -16.14 -3.44
CA ALA A 104 -6.81 -17.37 -3.10
C ALA A 104 -6.36 -18.16 -4.33
N LEU A 105 -7.23 -18.24 -5.34
CA LEU A 105 -6.95 -18.88 -6.62
C LEU A 105 -5.82 -18.17 -7.38
N GLY A 106 -5.92 -16.85 -7.57
CA GLY A 106 -4.90 -16.05 -8.24
C GLY A 106 -3.55 -16.06 -7.54
N LEU A 107 -3.53 -16.06 -6.21
CA LEU A 107 -2.30 -16.12 -5.41
C LEU A 107 -1.63 -17.49 -5.44
N SER A 108 -2.35 -18.54 -5.82
CA SER A 108 -1.85 -19.91 -5.95
C SER A 108 -1.53 -20.28 -7.41
N ALA A 109 -1.65 -19.34 -8.35
CA ALA A 109 -1.55 -19.61 -9.79
C ALA A 109 -0.24 -20.31 -10.16
N TRP A 110 0.90 -19.75 -9.76
CA TRP A 110 2.22 -20.35 -10.01
C TRP A 110 2.34 -21.76 -9.45
N HIS A 111 1.85 -22.00 -8.23
CA HIS A 111 1.86 -23.34 -7.63
C HIS A 111 1.01 -24.35 -8.42
N ILE A 112 -0.18 -23.94 -8.87
CA ILE A 112 -1.07 -24.78 -9.68
C ILE A 112 -0.42 -25.14 -11.02
N ILE A 113 0.22 -24.17 -11.67
CA ILE A 113 0.91 -24.36 -12.95
C ILE A 113 2.16 -25.24 -12.78
N ASP A 114 2.99 -24.98 -11.78
CA ASP A 114 4.23 -25.73 -11.57
C ASP A 114 3.96 -27.19 -11.18
N THR A 115 2.96 -27.43 -10.34
CA THR A 115 2.60 -28.79 -9.90
C THR A 115 1.73 -29.53 -10.90
N GLN A 116 1.14 -28.83 -11.88
CA GLN A 116 0.11 -29.34 -12.78
C GLN A 116 -1.09 -29.94 -12.02
N THR A 117 -1.31 -29.53 -10.77
CA THR A 117 -2.48 -29.92 -9.97
C THR A 117 -3.56 -28.87 -10.10
N PHE A 118 -4.41 -29.06 -11.12
CA PHE A 118 -5.47 -28.13 -11.46
C PHE A 118 -6.68 -28.24 -10.53
N LYS A 119 -6.47 -27.90 -9.25
CA LYS A 119 -7.52 -27.89 -8.24
C LYS A 119 -7.57 -26.54 -7.59
N GLU A 120 -8.80 -26.08 -7.36
CA GLU A 120 -9.01 -24.85 -6.65
C GLU A 120 -8.53 -24.97 -5.18
N PRO A 121 -7.69 -24.03 -4.71
CA PRO A 121 -7.27 -24.00 -3.32
C PRO A 121 -8.47 -23.69 -2.43
N LYS A 122 -8.69 -24.52 -1.41
CA LYS A 122 -9.75 -24.27 -0.44
C LYS A 122 -9.41 -23.05 0.41
N LEU A 123 -10.29 -22.05 0.40
CA LEU A 123 -10.21 -20.96 1.35
C LEU A 123 -10.50 -21.50 2.75
N ASP A 124 -9.57 -21.32 3.69
CA ASP A 124 -9.79 -21.72 5.08
C ASP A 124 -10.94 -20.89 5.67
N SER A 125 -11.93 -21.58 6.24
CA SER A 125 -13.03 -21.00 6.99
C SER A 125 -12.57 -20.02 8.07
N GLN A 126 -11.40 -20.25 8.68
CA GLN A 126 -10.85 -19.38 9.73
C GLN A 126 -10.48 -17.99 9.21
N VAL A 127 -10.18 -17.85 7.91
CA VAL A 127 -10.00 -16.53 7.29
C VAL A 127 -11.28 -15.72 7.47
N VAL A 128 -12.43 -16.29 7.13
CA VAL A 128 -13.72 -15.58 7.18
C VAL A 128 -14.26 -15.45 8.61
N THR A 129 -14.06 -16.46 9.46
CA THR A 129 -14.68 -16.50 10.79
C THR A 129 -13.82 -15.92 11.92
N LYS A 130 -12.50 -15.79 11.73
CA LYS A 130 -11.58 -15.30 12.76
C LYS A 130 -10.74 -14.12 12.27
N TYR A 131 -10.05 -14.27 11.13
CA TYR A 131 -9.20 -13.19 10.62
C TYR A 131 -9.98 -11.95 10.20
N LEU A 132 -11.04 -12.09 9.38
CA LEU A 132 -11.82 -10.92 8.93
C LEU A 132 -12.48 -10.18 10.10
N PRO A 133 -13.09 -10.84 11.11
CA PRO A 133 -13.56 -10.15 12.31
C PRO A 133 -12.45 -9.45 13.09
N ALA A 134 -11.26 -10.05 13.21
CA ALA A 134 -10.12 -9.39 13.86
C ALA A 134 -9.66 -8.16 13.09
N LEU A 135 -9.58 -8.24 11.76
CA LEU A 135 -9.28 -7.10 10.89
C LEU A 135 -10.37 -6.03 10.97
N MET A 136 -11.65 -6.40 11.00
CA MET A 136 -12.74 -5.44 11.18
C MET A 136 -12.69 -4.77 12.55
N SER A 137 -12.35 -5.49 13.62
CA SER A 137 -12.15 -4.90 14.94
C SER A 137 -11.06 -3.83 14.90
N LEU A 138 -9.93 -4.12 14.24
CA LEU A 138 -8.85 -3.17 14.01
C LEU A 138 -9.36 -1.94 13.23
N MET A 139 -10.13 -2.16 12.16
CA MET A 139 -10.72 -1.08 11.35
C MET A 139 -11.74 -0.22 12.11
N VAL A 140 -12.49 -0.81 13.05
CA VAL A 140 -13.42 -0.08 13.92
C VAL A 140 -12.65 0.78 14.90
N ASP A 141 -11.64 0.23 15.57
CA ASP A 141 -10.78 1.00 16.48
C ASP A 141 -10.19 2.24 15.79
N ASP A 142 -9.72 2.08 14.56
CA ASP A 142 -9.12 3.18 13.80
C ASP A 142 -10.17 4.22 13.38
N GLN A 143 -11.38 3.80 12.99
CA GLN A 143 -12.49 4.73 12.71
C GLN A 143 -12.94 5.49 13.96
N VAL A 144 -13.04 4.82 15.11
CA VAL A 144 -13.39 5.45 16.39
C VAL A 144 -12.32 6.46 16.81
N ARG A 145 -11.03 6.11 16.67
CA ARG A 145 -9.91 7.03 16.92
C ARG A 145 -9.96 8.26 16.00
N ALA A 146 -10.21 8.04 14.71
CA ALA A 146 -10.32 9.13 13.74
C ALA A 146 -11.50 10.06 14.04
N LEU A 147 -12.62 9.53 14.56
CA LEU A 147 -13.75 10.32 15.01
C LEU A 147 -13.43 11.09 16.30
N HIS A 148 -12.81 10.43 17.28
CA HIS A 148 -12.39 11.03 18.54
C HIS A 148 -11.45 12.23 18.32
N ASN A 149 -10.51 12.11 17.39
CA ASN A 149 -9.59 13.19 17.03
C ASN A 149 -10.27 14.40 16.39
N LYS A 150 -11.52 14.28 15.94
CA LYS A 150 -12.32 15.40 15.39
C LYS A 150 -13.22 16.08 16.43
N LEU A 151 -13.42 15.47 17.61
CA LEU A 151 -14.24 16.07 18.66
C LEU A 151 -13.55 17.30 19.28
N PRO A 152 -14.31 18.30 19.79
CA PRO A 152 -13.79 19.40 20.59
C PRO A 152 -13.05 18.90 21.85
N PRO A 153 -12.00 19.61 22.33
CA PRO A 153 -11.20 19.17 23.48
C PRO A 153 -12.06 18.94 24.74
N ASP A 154 -13.06 19.78 24.99
CA ASP A 154 -13.96 19.66 26.16
C ASP A 154 -14.86 18.41 26.09
N GLU A 155 -15.19 17.95 24.88
CA GLU A 155 -16.01 16.76 24.64
C GLU A 155 -15.17 15.47 24.62
N ARG A 156 -13.86 15.56 24.37
CA ARG A 156 -12.92 14.42 24.42
C ARG A 156 -12.76 13.88 25.83
N GLU A 157 -12.59 14.76 26.82
CA GLU A 157 -12.44 14.36 28.23
C GLU A 157 -13.74 13.79 28.81
N SER A 158 -14.88 14.23 28.27
CA SER A 158 -16.24 13.81 28.68
C SER A 158 -16.69 12.50 28.03
N ALA A 159 -16.05 12.09 26.93
CA ALA A 159 -16.36 10.84 26.25
C ALA A 159 -15.93 9.64 27.11
N ILE A 160 -16.91 8.91 27.63
CA ILE A 160 -16.78 7.74 28.54
C ILE A 160 -15.88 6.62 27.97
N THR A 161 -15.52 6.68 26.70
CA THR A 161 -14.66 5.74 25.99
C THR A 161 -13.20 6.19 25.96
N THR A 162 -12.53 6.19 27.11
CA THR A 162 -11.09 5.86 27.15
C THR A 162 -10.95 4.35 26.99
N ILE A 163 -11.52 3.78 25.93
CA ILE A 163 -11.05 2.47 25.45
C ILE A 163 -9.77 2.83 24.72
N GLU A 164 -8.63 2.30 25.18
CA GLU A 164 -7.35 2.45 24.51
C GLU A 164 -7.41 1.78 23.12
N HIS A 165 -8.04 2.43 22.15
CA HIS A 165 -8.05 2.04 20.74
C HIS A 165 -6.66 2.21 20.09
N SER A 166 -5.66 2.60 20.89
CA SER A 166 -4.24 2.66 20.54
C SER A 166 -3.48 1.35 20.84
N GLY A 167 -4.17 0.32 21.33
CA GLY A 167 -3.57 -0.98 21.59
C GLY A 167 -2.94 -1.63 20.34
N PRO A 168 -2.07 -2.64 20.53
CA PRO A 168 -1.47 -3.37 19.42
C PRO A 168 -2.54 -3.98 18.50
N PRO A 169 -2.19 -4.32 17.24
CA PRO A 169 -3.09 -5.11 16.41
C PRO A 169 -3.41 -6.44 17.10
N PRO A 170 -4.60 -7.03 16.88
CA PRO A 170 -4.93 -8.34 17.45
C PRO A 170 -3.91 -9.42 17.02
N ASP A 171 -3.43 -10.24 17.95
CA ASP A 171 -2.46 -11.33 17.67
C ASP A 171 -2.93 -12.27 16.56
N ALA A 172 -4.25 -12.45 16.45
CA ALA A 172 -4.87 -13.23 15.38
C ALA A 172 -4.49 -12.68 13.98
N CYS A 173 -4.42 -11.36 13.80
CA CYS A 173 -4.05 -10.75 12.53
C CYS A 173 -2.65 -11.20 12.11
N GLU A 174 -1.67 -11.10 13.00
CA GLU A 174 -0.29 -11.51 12.72
C GLU A 174 -0.18 -13.02 12.45
N ALA A 175 -0.84 -13.84 13.28
CA ALA A 175 -0.82 -15.29 13.13
C ALA A 175 -1.35 -15.75 11.75
N TYR A 176 -2.50 -15.22 11.32
CA TYR A 176 -3.06 -15.59 10.01
C TYR A 176 -2.29 -14.99 8.83
N MET A 177 -1.65 -13.83 8.98
CA MET A 177 -0.80 -13.24 7.92
C MET A 177 0.44 -14.08 7.62
N ARG A 178 0.97 -14.79 8.63
CA ARG A 178 2.09 -15.72 8.48
C ARG A 178 1.70 -17.00 7.74
N GLU A 179 0.46 -17.44 7.87
CA GLU A 179 -0.03 -18.71 7.30
C GLU A 179 -0.69 -18.55 5.93
N SER A 180 -1.51 -17.50 5.76
CA SER A 180 -2.38 -17.30 4.61
C SER A 180 -1.94 -16.12 3.74
N PRO A 181 -1.61 -16.35 2.45
CA PRO A 181 -1.24 -15.27 1.54
C PRO A 181 -2.40 -14.29 1.28
N VAL A 182 -3.65 -14.76 1.39
CA VAL A 182 -4.85 -13.93 1.28
C VAL A 182 -4.90 -12.90 2.41
N CYS A 183 -4.63 -13.34 3.64
CA CYS A 183 -4.60 -12.46 4.82
C CYS A 183 -3.47 -11.42 4.69
N GLY A 184 -2.28 -11.84 4.25
CA GLY A 184 -1.17 -10.91 3.98
C GLY A 184 -1.56 -9.83 2.96
N VAL A 185 -2.18 -10.22 1.83
CA VAL A 185 -2.63 -9.25 0.82
C VAL A 185 -3.71 -8.31 1.37
N LEU A 186 -4.69 -8.82 2.12
CA LEU A 186 -5.70 -7.93 2.73
C LEU A 186 -5.07 -6.91 3.69
N ALA A 187 -4.12 -7.34 4.53
CA ALA A 187 -3.40 -6.44 5.43
C ALA A 187 -2.62 -5.37 4.64
N MET A 188 -1.88 -5.77 3.60
CA MET A 188 -1.17 -4.84 2.69
C MET A 188 -2.12 -3.80 2.10
N TYR A 189 -3.25 -4.23 1.55
CA TYR A 189 -4.22 -3.30 0.94
C TYR A 189 -4.94 -2.44 1.98
N TYR A 190 -5.11 -2.93 3.20
CA TYR A 190 -5.59 -2.10 4.31
C TYR A 190 -4.56 -1.04 4.70
N THR A 191 -3.25 -1.36 4.76
CA THR A 191 -2.19 -0.35 4.97
C THR A 191 -2.22 0.73 3.89
N LEU A 192 -2.35 0.34 2.61
CA LEU A 192 -2.48 1.32 1.51
C LEU A 192 -3.74 2.18 1.64
N HIS A 193 -4.83 1.61 2.14
CA HIS A 193 -6.06 2.35 2.40
C HIS A 193 -5.87 3.37 3.53
N SER A 194 -5.30 2.96 4.66
CA SER A 194 -5.00 3.83 5.80
C SER A 194 -4.04 4.96 5.42
N ALA A 195 -3.03 4.66 4.59
CA ALA A 195 -2.12 5.66 4.04
C ALA A 195 -2.83 6.70 3.15
N LYS A 196 -3.81 6.29 2.34
CA LYS A 196 -4.65 7.22 1.56
C LYS A 196 -5.52 8.12 2.44
N LEU A 197 -5.99 7.59 3.56
CA LEU A 197 -6.76 8.37 4.55
C LEU A 197 -5.88 9.25 5.45
N ARG A 198 -4.55 9.14 5.33
CA ARG A 198 -3.57 9.82 6.19
C ARG A 198 -3.75 9.47 7.67
N ASP A 199 -4.20 8.24 7.96
CA ASP A 199 -4.36 7.76 9.32
C ASP A 199 -3.06 7.15 9.82
N ARG A 200 -2.23 7.99 10.46
CA ARG A 200 -0.95 7.58 11.06
C ARG A 200 -1.10 6.41 12.01
N GLY A 201 -2.13 6.40 12.86
CA GLY A 201 -2.31 5.38 13.89
C GLY A 201 -2.58 4.01 13.26
N ALA A 202 -3.47 3.97 12.28
CA ALA A 202 -3.78 2.74 11.53
C ALA A 202 -2.56 2.21 10.75
N ILE A 203 -1.78 3.10 10.13
CA ILE A 203 -0.55 2.73 9.41
C ILE A 203 0.43 2.05 10.38
N LEU A 204 0.68 2.64 11.55
CA LEU A 204 1.65 2.11 12.52
C LEU A 204 1.26 0.73 13.04
N ARG A 205 -0.02 0.53 13.38
CA ARG A 205 -0.52 -0.75 13.91
C ARG A 205 -0.34 -1.90 12.92
N ILE A 206 -0.54 -1.67 11.63
CA ILE A 206 -0.39 -2.74 10.65
C ILE A 206 1.07 -2.91 10.26
N LEU A 207 1.84 -1.83 10.13
CA LEU A 207 3.25 -1.90 9.74
C LEU A 207 4.09 -2.77 10.69
N SER A 208 3.82 -2.69 12.00
CA SER A 208 4.53 -3.50 13.01
C SER A 208 4.38 -5.01 12.81
N ILE A 209 3.27 -5.46 12.22
CA ILE A 209 3.02 -6.88 11.92
C ILE A 209 3.22 -7.21 10.42
N LEU A 210 3.36 -6.22 9.55
CA LEU A 210 3.35 -6.42 8.10
C LEU A 210 4.59 -7.20 7.60
N GLY A 211 5.73 -7.05 8.29
CA GLY A 211 6.94 -7.81 7.99
C GLY A 211 6.78 -9.33 8.17
N SER A 212 5.78 -9.78 8.95
CA SER A 212 5.49 -11.20 9.20
C SER A 212 4.77 -11.93 8.06
N CYS A 213 4.40 -11.20 6.99
CA CYS A 213 3.72 -11.78 5.83
C CYS A 213 4.48 -12.98 5.25
N LYS A 214 3.74 -14.05 4.96
CA LYS A 214 4.28 -15.25 4.31
C LYS A 214 5.10 -14.93 3.06
N ASP A 215 6.22 -15.63 2.90
CA ASP A 215 7.17 -15.51 1.77
C ASP A 215 7.77 -14.09 1.61
N GLY A 216 7.65 -13.23 2.63
CA GLY A 216 8.10 -11.84 2.58
C GLY A 216 7.37 -11.03 1.52
N ARG A 217 6.08 -11.33 1.28
CA ARG A 217 5.23 -10.68 0.26
C ARG A 217 5.09 -9.17 0.44
N ALA A 218 5.14 -8.69 1.68
CA ALA A 218 5.15 -7.26 1.98
C ALA A 218 6.38 -6.52 1.41
N TYR A 219 7.40 -7.26 0.96
CA TYR A 219 8.59 -6.72 0.31
C TYR A 219 8.57 -6.89 -1.21
N GLU A 220 7.44 -7.23 -1.83
CA GLU A 220 7.31 -7.28 -3.29
C GLU A 220 7.24 -5.87 -3.90
N ASP A 221 7.80 -5.74 -5.10
CA ASP A 221 7.95 -4.45 -5.80
C ASP A 221 6.64 -3.66 -5.97
N PRO A 222 5.52 -4.27 -6.43
CA PRO A 222 4.29 -3.52 -6.68
C PRO A 222 3.71 -2.87 -5.42
N PHE A 223 3.76 -3.60 -4.30
CA PHE A 223 3.26 -3.10 -3.02
C PHE A 223 4.17 -2.01 -2.45
N LEU A 224 5.49 -2.26 -2.41
CA LEU A 224 6.45 -1.26 -1.91
C LEU A 224 6.39 0.03 -2.72
N HIS A 225 6.22 -0.07 -4.03
CA HIS A 225 6.07 1.10 -4.89
C HIS A 225 4.84 1.94 -4.51
N ALA A 226 3.69 1.29 -4.33
CA ALA A 226 2.46 1.95 -3.91
C ALA A 226 2.57 2.54 -2.49
N LEU A 227 3.16 1.78 -1.55
CA LEU A 227 3.35 2.22 -0.17
C LEU A 227 4.26 3.44 -0.10
N VAL A 228 5.45 3.38 -0.70
CA VAL A 228 6.39 4.51 -0.73
C VAL A 228 5.76 5.73 -1.42
N GLY A 229 5.04 5.54 -2.52
CA GLY A 229 4.33 6.62 -3.20
C GLY A 229 3.32 7.35 -2.30
N LEU A 230 2.64 6.63 -1.41
CA LEU A 230 1.71 7.23 -0.43
C LEU A 230 2.46 7.86 0.75
N LEU A 231 3.52 7.21 1.25
CA LEU A 231 4.33 7.73 2.36
C LEU A 231 5.03 9.05 2.02
N ILE A 232 5.49 9.23 0.78
CA ILE A 232 6.05 10.51 0.30
C ILE A 232 5.05 11.66 0.46
N GLN A 233 3.74 11.39 0.40
CA GLN A 233 2.68 12.39 0.57
C GLN A 233 2.37 12.70 2.04
N LEU A 234 3.08 12.06 2.99
CA LEU A 234 2.94 12.23 4.44
C LEU A 234 4.24 12.75 5.09
N PRO A 235 4.86 13.84 4.59
CA PRO A 235 6.17 14.29 5.06
C PRO A 235 6.20 14.71 6.54
N ASP A 236 5.08 15.19 7.08
CA ASP A 236 5.00 15.67 8.46
C ASP A 236 4.99 14.55 9.50
N GLU A 237 4.55 13.33 9.13
CA GLU A 237 4.53 12.19 10.04
C GLU A 237 5.95 11.72 10.41
N PHE A 238 6.94 11.98 9.56
CA PHE A 238 8.35 11.63 9.78
C PHE A 238 9.03 12.47 10.87
N GLN A 239 8.38 13.53 11.36
CA GLN A 239 8.84 14.24 12.55
C GLN A 239 8.59 13.43 13.84
N GLY A 240 7.65 12.48 13.80
CA GLY A 240 7.41 11.53 14.89
C GLY A 240 8.49 10.44 14.94
N GLU A 241 9.11 10.28 16.10
CA GLU A 241 10.13 9.25 16.33
C GLU A 241 9.54 7.84 16.29
N ASP A 242 8.35 7.65 16.88
CA ASP A 242 7.55 6.42 16.82
C ASP A 242 7.26 6.00 15.38
N PHE A 243 6.84 6.95 14.53
CA PHE A 243 6.53 6.66 13.14
C PHE A 243 7.76 6.22 12.36
N SER A 244 8.86 6.95 12.54
CA SER A 244 10.14 6.63 11.90
C SER A 244 10.70 5.28 12.38
N THR A 245 10.56 4.96 13.67
CA THR A 245 11.07 3.71 14.25
C THR A 245 10.33 2.50 13.70
N VAL A 246 8.99 2.49 13.74
CA VAL A 246 8.21 1.37 13.19
C VAL A 246 8.44 1.20 11.70
N LEU A 247 8.45 2.30 10.93
CA LEU A 247 8.60 2.23 9.50
C LEU A 247 10.00 1.77 9.07
N PHE A 248 11.05 2.40 9.61
CA PHE A 248 12.42 2.09 9.19
C PHE A 248 12.97 0.85 9.90
N ASP A 249 12.92 0.85 11.23
CA ASP A 249 13.64 -0.12 12.05
C ASP A 249 12.88 -1.45 12.13
N GLU A 250 11.55 -1.43 12.24
CA GLU A 250 10.75 -2.67 12.32
C GLU A 250 10.38 -3.21 10.93
N PHE A 251 9.97 -2.35 9.99
CA PHE A 251 9.50 -2.80 8.68
C PHE A 251 10.60 -2.86 7.61
N PHE A 252 11.24 -1.74 7.25
CA PHE A 252 12.20 -1.72 6.14
C PHE A 252 13.51 -2.47 6.43
N PHE A 253 14.06 -2.33 7.64
CA PHE A 253 15.31 -2.97 8.03
C PHE A 253 15.22 -4.50 8.00
N ALA A 254 14.07 -5.06 8.36
CA ALA A 254 13.81 -6.49 8.23
C ALA A 254 13.86 -7.01 6.78
N GLY A 255 13.76 -6.12 5.77
CA GLY A 255 13.81 -6.47 4.35
C GLY A 255 15.06 -6.00 3.59
N LEU A 256 16.06 -5.38 4.25
CA LEU A 256 17.19 -4.74 3.58
C LEU A 256 18.10 -5.67 2.75
N GLU A 257 18.03 -6.98 2.98
CA GLU A 257 18.73 -7.97 2.16
C GLU A 257 18.25 -7.97 0.70
N LYS A 258 17.04 -7.46 0.43
CA LYS A 258 16.46 -7.43 -0.91
C LYS A 258 16.73 -6.08 -1.60
N ASP A 259 17.34 -6.13 -2.79
CA ASP A 259 17.64 -4.96 -3.62
C ASP A 259 16.47 -3.99 -3.81
N ASN A 260 15.28 -4.52 -4.05
CA ASN A 260 14.09 -3.72 -4.30
C ASN A 260 13.64 -2.95 -3.05
N VAL A 261 13.85 -3.49 -1.85
CA VAL A 261 13.55 -2.82 -0.57
C VAL A 261 14.50 -1.64 -0.39
N THR A 262 15.81 -1.86 -0.53
CA THR A 262 16.84 -0.81 -0.45
C THR A 262 16.56 0.30 -1.47
N ARG A 263 16.24 -0.05 -2.72
CA ARG A 263 15.87 0.91 -3.77
C ARG A 263 14.66 1.76 -3.38
N HIS A 264 13.63 1.16 -2.79
CA HIS A 264 12.41 1.87 -2.38
C HIS A 264 12.65 2.77 -1.16
N LEU A 265 13.44 2.33 -0.19
CA LEU A 265 13.81 3.13 0.96
C LEU A 265 14.70 4.34 0.56
N LEU A 266 15.66 4.14 -0.35
CA LEU A 266 16.44 5.25 -0.92
C LEU A 266 15.55 6.27 -1.64
N LYS A 267 14.57 5.81 -2.42
CA LYS A 267 13.59 6.69 -3.06
C LYS A 267 12.74 7.44 -2.04
N LEU A 268 12.30 6.79 -0.98
CA LEU A 268 11.55 7.44 0.09
C LEU A 268 12.39 8.58 0.70
N LEU A 269 13.62 8.28 1.12
CA LEU A 269 14.55 9.25 1.72
C LEU A 269 14.85 10.43 0.82
N TRP A 270 14.92 10.21 -0.50
CA TRP A 270 15.10 11.27 -1.48
C TRP A 270 14.10 12.42 -1.30
N TYR A 271 12.86 12.13 -0.88
CA TYR A 271 11.82 13.12 -0.72
C TYR A 271 11.64 13.57 0.74
N ILE A 272 11.80 12.68 1.72
CA ILE A 272 11.47 12.97 3.12
C ILE A 272 12.65 13.47 3.97
N HIS A 273 13.89 13.39 3.49
CA HIS A 273 15.07 13.82 4.25
C HIS A 273 14.96 15.22 4.90
N PRO A 274 14.31 16.26 4.32
CA PRO A 274 14.25 17.57 4.99
C PRO A 274 13.39 17.58 6.27
N LYS A 275 12.61 16.52 6.51
CA LYS A 275 11.72 16.38 7.67
C LYS A 275 12.25 15.41 8.71
N LEU A 276 13.35 14.74 8.44
CA LEU A 276 13.99 13.80 9.35
C LEU A 276 15.09 14.49 10.17
N PRO A 277 15.30 14.09 11.43
CA PRO A 277 16.47 14.52 12.20
C PRO A 277 17.78 14.07 11.53
N ASP A 278 18.82 14.93 11.56
CA ASP A 278 20.12 14.64 10.94
C ASP A 278 20.75 13.33 11.44
N THR A 279 20.61 13.04 12.73
CA THR A 279 21.07 11.78 13.36
C THR A 279 20.40 10.56 12.74
N ARG A 280 19.11 10.66 12.41
CA ARG A 280 18.33 9.60 11.77
C ARG A 280 18.76 9.43 10.31
N ILE A 281 18.99 10.53 9.58
CA ILE A 281 19.52 10.49 8.20
C ILE A 281 20.88 9.80 8.17
N GLN A 282 21.81 10.14 9.07
CA GLN A 282 23.12 9.49 9.15
C GLN A 282 23.02 7.99 9.44
N THR A 283 22.13 7.60 10.36
CA THR A 283 21.88 6.19 10.70
C THR A 283 21.34 5.43 9.50
N LEU A 284 20.37 6.01 8.79
CA LEU A 284 19.78 5.42 7.59
C LEU A 284 20.78 5.31 6.44
N MET A 285 21.59 6.35 6.19
CA MET A 285 22.62 6.34 5.15
C MET A 285 23.71 5.31 5.44
N LYS A 286 24.05 5.06 6.71
CA LYS A 286 24.98 4.00 7.10
C LYS A 286 24.36 2.61 6.89
N ALA A 287 23.09 2.42 7.25
CA ALA A 287 22.39 1.15 7.07
C ALA A 287 22.16 0.81 5.58
N LEU A 288 21.95 1.83 4.74
CA LEU A 288 21.70 1.70 3.31
C LEU A 288 22.95 1.65 2.44
N GLN A 289 24.15 1.65 3.05
CA GLN A 289 25.39 1.60 2.30
C GLN A 289 25.42 0.33 1.45
N PRO A 290 25.49 0.44 0.11
CA PRO A 290 25.29 -0.71 -0.75
C PRO A 290 26.51 -1.63 -0.70
N GLY A 291 26.29 -2.89 -0.33
CA GLY A 291 27.28 -3.97 -0.43
C GLY A 291 27.49 -4.50 -1.85
N THR A 292 28.35 -5.51 -1.97
CA THR A 292 28.70 -6.17 -3.26
C THR A 292 27.54 -6.95 -3.88
N GLN A 293 26.51 -7.29 -3.11
CA GLN A 293 25.35 -8.05 -3.57
C GLN A 293 24.30 -7.17 -4.27
N HIS A 294 24.36 -5.85 -4.08
CA HIS A 294 23.38 -4.94 -4.67
C HIS A 294 23.72 -4.56 -6.12
N THR A 295 22.69 -4.39 -6.92
CA THR A 295 22.78 -3.95 -8.31
C THR A 295 23.35 -2.53 -8.44
N GLU A 296 24.05 -2.26 -9.55
CA GLU A 296 24.64 -0.96 -9.89
C GLU A 296 23.62 0.21 -9.81
N SER A 297 22.34 -0.09 -10.07
CA SER A 297 21.25 0.90 -9.95
C SER A 297 21.08 1.44 -8.52
N VAL A 298 21.25 0.58 -7.51
CA VAL A 298 21.18 0.95 -6.09
C VAL A 298 22.39 1.77 -5.69
N HIS A 299 23.59 1.38 -6.17
CA HIS A 299 24.83 2.14 -5.98
C HIS A 299 24.71 3.57 -6.51
N LYS A 300 24.27 3.73 -7.77
CA LYS A 300 24.06 5.05 -8.38
C LYS A 300 23.04 5.89 -7.62
N LEU A 301 21.94 5.28 -7.17
CA LEU A 301 20.91 5.99 -6.42
C LEU A 301 21.41 6.43 -5.04
N TYR A 302 22.20 5.59 -4.37
CA TYR A 302 22.84 5.91 -3.09
C TYR A 302 23.81 7.08 -3.22
N GLU A 303 24.71 7.04 -4.21
CA GLU A 303 25.67 8.11 -4.48
C GLU A 303 24.97 9.43 -4.82
N ALA A 304 23.94 9.40 -5.66
CA ALA A 304 23.16 10.59 -5.99
C ALA A 304 22.44 11.16 -4.76
N LEU A 305 21.90 10.31 -3.90
CA LEU A 305 21.25 10.75 -2.65
C LEU A 305 22.29 11.36 -1.70
N GLN A 306 23.46 10.74 -1.58
CA GLN A 306 24.56 11.25 -0.77
C GLN A 306 24.96 12.65 -1.27
N GLN A 307 25.19 12.85 -2.56
CA GLN A 307 25.51 14.17 -3.13
C GLN A 307 24.43 15.21 -2.84
N LYS A 308 23.15 14.83 -2.97
CA LYS A 308 22.02 15.72 -2.67
C LYS A 308 22.02 16.17 -1.21
N LEU A 309 22.27 15.26 -0.27
CA LEU A 309 22.36 15.57 1.16
C LEU A 309 23.52 16.53 1.46
N HIS A 310 24.68 16.34 0.82
CA HIS A 310 25.83 17.25 1.02
C HIS A 310 25.57 18.65 0.46
N THR A 311 24.86 18.76 -0.68
CA THR A 311 24.55 20.05 -1.32
C THR A 311 23.57 20.89 -0.48
N GLN A 312 22.70 20.26 0.32
CA GLN A 312 21.80 20.97 1.24
C GLN A 312 22.46 21.43 2.54
N VAL A 313 23.61 20.84 2.90
CA VAL A 313 24.36 21.20 4.11
C VAL A 313 25.28 22.40 3.87
N GLU A 314 25.65 22.68 2.61
CA GLU A 314 26.32 23.95 2.28
C GLU A 314 25.33 25.11 2.47
N PRO A 315 25.63 26.07 3.38
CA PRO A 315 24.92 27.33 3.35
C PRO A 315 25.15 27.91 1.95
N ALA A 316 24.10 28.44 1.32
CA ALA A 316 24.26 29.26 0.13
C ALA A 316 25.44 30.21 0.38
N PRO A 317 26.43 30.30 -0.55
CA PRO A 317 27.56 31.19 -0.35
C PRO A 317 26.96 32.55 -0.03
N VAL A 318 27.27 33.05 1.17
CA VAL A 318 26.94 34.41 1.58
C VAL A 318 27.31 35.26 0.38
N ALA A 319 26.33 35.95 -0.21
CA ALA A 319 26.55 36.78 -1.37
C ALA A 319 27.73 37.68 -1.03
N SER A 320 28.91 37.33 -1.55
CA SER A 320 30.10 38.14 -1.46
C SER A 320 29.68 39.45 -2.10
N GLU A 321 29.66 40.52 -1.30
CA GLU A 321 29.36 41.88 -1.72
C GLU A 321 29.94 42.08 -3.12
N MET A 322 29.05 42.12 -4.12
CA MET A 322 29.44 42.39 -5.48
C MET A 322 30.16 43.73 -5.44
N GLU A 323 31.44 43.70 -5.82
CA GLU A 323 32.28 44.87 -6.01
C GLU A 323 31.46 45.95 -6.72
N TYR A 324 31.42 47.13 -6.07
CA TYR A 324 30.87 48.36 -6.60
C TYR A 324 31.45 48.62 -7.99
N LEU A 325 30.72 48.23 -9.03
CA LEU A 325 30.92 48.74 -10.38
C LEU A 325 30.34 50.15 -10.41
N ASP A 326 31.25 51.14 -10.34
CA ASP A 326 31.00 52.56 -10.60
C ASP A 326 30.05 52.73 -11.79
N SER A 327 28.82 53.14 -11.50
CA SER A 327 27.83 53.51 -12.50
C SER A 327 27.89 55.03 -12.66
N PRO A 328 28.42 55.56 -13.79
CA PRO A 328 28.46 56.98 -14.00
C PRO A 328 27.13 57.37 -14.63
N LEU A 329 26.16 57.83 -13.83
CA LEU A 329 25.10 58.74 -14.28
C LEU A 329 24.24 59.20 -13.10
N MET A 330 24.31 60.52 -12.88
CA MET A 330 23.26 61.40 -12.36
C MET A 330 22.95 61.35 -10.86
N SER A 331 23.76 62.11 -10.12
CA SER A 331 23.30 62.95 -9.01
C SER A 331 22.17 63.88 -9.45
N VAL A 332 20.97 63.68 -8.91
CA VAL A 332 19.92 64.72 -8.91
C VAL A 332 19.44 64.90 -7.47
N PRO A 333 19.50 66.12 -6.89
CA PRO A 333 19.08 66.35 -5.52
C PRO A 333 17.55 66.44 -5.42
N THR A 334 16.97 65.66 -4.52
CA THR A 334 15.56 65.76 -4.11
C THR A 334 15.37 66.95 -3.16
N PRO A 335 14.40 67.86 -3.36
CA PRO A 335 14.12 68.95 -2.42
C PRO A 335 13.45 68.43 -1.14
N ALA A 336 13.83 69.00 0.00
CA ALA A 336 13.33 68.62 1.33
C ALA A 336 11.83 68.95 1.53
N PRO A 337 11.09 68.16 2.35
CA PRO A 337 9.72 68.50 2.72
C PRO A 337 9.69 69.68 3.70
N TYR A 338 8.88 70.68 3.38
CA TYR A 338 8.51 71.78 4.27
C TYR A 338 7.68 71.25 5.45
N HIS A 339 8.17 71.43 6.68
CA HIS A 339 7.37 71.41 7.89
C HIS A 339 6.85 72.83 8.15
N ILE A 340 5.53 73.01 8.27
CA ILE A 340 4.94 74.14 9.02
C ILE A 340 3.79 73.61 9.89
N ALA A 341 3.76 74.20 11.09
CA ALA A 341 2.98 73.94 12.29
C ALA A 341 1.45 73.96 12.14
#